data_AF-A0AAD3NX76-F1
#
_entry.id   AF-A0AAD3NX76-F1
#
_cell.length_a   1.000
_cell.length_b   1.000
_cell.length_c   1.000
_cell.angle_alpha   90.00
_cell.angle_beta   90.00
_cell.angle_gamma   90.00
#
_symmetry.space_group_name_H-M   'P 1'
#
loop_
_entity.id
_entity.type
_entity.pdbx_description
1 polymer ?
#
loop_
_entity_poly.entity_id
_entity_poly.type
_entity_poly.pdbx_seq_one_letter_code
_entity_poly.pdbx_strand_id
1 'polypeptide(L)'
;MEPDGRFATIMTEQAAEAQKTGIETGISPCIPSRTGRKTSIPHDTGLYRLHHRIENMFARLKDWRRIETRYDRCPILSLSACALATNVI
;
A
#
# COMPACT_ATOMS: atom_id res chain seq x y z
N MET A 1 -26.62 -2.45 1.55
CA MET A 1 -26.02 -2.29 2.89
C MET A 1 -24.98 -1.19 2.75
N GLU A 2 -25.35 0.04 3.08
CA GLU A 2 -24.39 1.16 3.08
C GLU A 2 -23.38 0.92 4.21
N PRO A 3 -22.08 0.90 3.94
CA PRO A 3 -21.08 0.77 4.99
C PRO A 3 -21.21 1.97 5.93
N ASP A 4 -21.37 1.70 7.22
CA ASP A 4 -21.50 2.71 8.25
C ASP A 4 -20.31 3.67 8.21
N GLY A 5 -20.60 4.97 8.32
CA GLY A 5 -19.61 6.04 8.15
C GLY A 5 -18.38 5.95 9.06
N ARG A 6 -18.40 5.09 10.10
CA ARG A 6 -17.26 4.80 10.97
C ARG A 6 -16.07 4.19 10.22
N PHE A 7 -16.30 3.21 9.32
CA PHE A 7 -15.20 2.63 8.55
C PHE A 7 -14.54 3.67 7.64
N ALA A 8 -15.34 4.54 7.04
CA ALA A 8 -14.83 5.62 6.22
C ALA A 8 -14.00 6.63 7.04
N THR A 9 -14.40 6.93 8.27
CA THR A 9 -13.66 7.82 9.18
C THR A 9 -12.30 7.23 9.58
N ILE A 10 -12.26 5.96 10.00
CA ILE A 10 -11.02 5.28 10.42
C ILE A 10 -9.99 5.28 9.28
N MET A 11 -10.42 4.96 8.06
CA MET A 11 -9.53 4.97 6.88
C MET A 11 -9.00 6.37 6.55
N THR A 12 -9.81 7.42 6.77
CA THR A 12 -9.37 8.81 6.54
C THR A 12 -8.35 9.28 7.55
N GLU A 13 -8.50 8.87 8.81
CA GLU A 13 -7.57 9.20 9.89
C GLU A 13 -6.23 8.51 9.68
N GLN A 14 -6.23 7.23 9.32
CA GLN A 14 -4.99 6.51 8.97
C GLN A 14 -4.26 7.10 7.76
N ALA A 15 -4.99 7.53 6.72
CA ALA A 15 -4.37 8.16 5.55
C ALA A 15 -3.74 9.52 5.90
N ALA A 16 -4.38 10.30 6.77
CA ALA A 16 -3.84 11.57 7.25
C ALA A 16 -2.60 11.37 8.12
N GLU A 17 -2.62 10.37 9.01
CA GLU A 17 -1.47 10.01 9.84
C GLU A 17 -0.31 9.51 8.99
N ALA A 18 -0.56 8.61 8.03
CA ALA A 18 0.48 8.12 7.13
C ALA A 18 1.12 9.26 6.30
N GLN A 19 0.33 10.24 5.89
CA GLN A 19 0.85 11.41 5.21
C GLN A 19 1.73 12.27 6.13
N LYS A 20 1.31 12.47 7.37
CA LYS A 20 2.08 13.20 8.38
C LYS A 20 3.41 12.51 8.70
N THR A 21 3.38 11.21 8.96
CA THR A 21 4.60 10.41 9.22
C THR A 21 5.57 10.43 8.04
N GLY A 22 5.05 10.36 6.80
CA GLY A 22 5.88 10.49 5.59
C GLY A 22 6.65 11.81 5.58
N ILE A 23 5.96 12.93 5.81
CA ILE A 23 6.56 14.26 5.86
C ILE A 23 7.62 14.35 6.98
N GLU A 24 7.32 13.82 8.17
CA GLU A 24 8.24 13.79 9.31
C GLU A 24 9.50 12.95 9.04
N THR A 25 9.37 11.91 8.21
CA THR A 25 10.49 11.02 7.82
C THR A 25 11.24 11.50 6.57
N GLY A 26 10.86 12.65 5.99
CA GLY A 26 11.48 13.20 4.78
C GLY A 26 11.04 12.51 3.47
N ILE A 27 9.98 11.69 3.53
CA ILE A 27 9.38 11.02 2.37
C ILE A 27 8.21 11.87 1.89
N SER A 28 8.04 12.03 0.57
CA SER A 28 6.85 12.69 0.01
C SER A 28 5.77 11.65 -0.31
N PRO A 29 4.76 11.47 0.56
CA PRO A 29 3.71 10.47 0.36
C PRO A 29 2.78 10.87 -0.80
N CYS A 30 2.64 10.00 -1.79
CA CYS A 30 1.75 10.19 -2.94
C CYS A 30 0.39 9.49 -2.71
N ILE A 31 -0.37 9.98 -1.72
CA ILE A 31 -1.67 9.41 -1.34
C ILE A 31 -2.78 10.34 -1.86
N PRO A 32 -3.74 9.83 -2.65
CA PRO A 32 -4.81 10.66 -3.18
C PRO A 32 -5.80 11.05 -2.08
N SER A 33 -6.42 12.21 -2.27
CA SER A 33 -7.54 12.64 -1.43
C SER A 33 -8.78 11.78 -1.69
N ARG A 34 -9.50 11.43 -0.62
CA ARG A 34 -10.81 10.78 -0.74
C ARG A 34 -11.83 11.76 -1.34
N THR A 35 -12.79 11.23 -2.10
CA THR A 35 -13.79 11.99 -2.89
C THR A 35 -14.62 12.99 -2.07
N GLY A 36 -14.81 12.78 -0.76
CA GLY A 36 -15.61 13.64 0.13
C GLY A 36 -14.82 14.63 1.00
N ARG A 37 -13.52 14.83 0.75
CA ARG A 37 -12.68 15.71 1.59
C ARG A 37 -12.87 17.18 1.20
N LYS A 38 -13.10 18.05 2.19
CA LYS A 38 -13.24 19.51 1.99
C LYS A 38 -11.98 20.18 1.43
N THR A 39 -10.81 19.68 1.82
CA THR A 39 -9.50 20.17 1.35
C THR A 39 -8.78 19.03 0.66
N SER A 40 -8.56 19.17 -0.64
CA SER A 40 -7.80 18.18 -1.42
C SER A 40 -6.33 18.17 -0.98
N ILE A 41 -5.76 16.97 -0.86
CA ILE A 41 -4.33 16.78 -0.67
C ILE A 41 -3.65 16.82 -2.05
N PRO A 42 -2.65 17.69 -2.25
CA PRO A 42 -1.85 17.65 -3.46
C PRO A 42 -1.06 16.35 -3.51
N HIS A 43 -1.20 15.61 -4.60
CA HIS A 43 -0.45 14.39 -4.88
C HIS A 43 -0.15 14.33 -6.38
N ASP A 44 0.92 13.61 -6.75
CA ASP A 44 1.27 13.42 -8.15
C ASP A 44 0.40 12.30 -8.76
N THR A 45 -0.56 12.70 -9.59
CA THR A 45 -1.46 11.75 -10.26
C THR A 45 -0.73 10.79 -11.21
N GLY A 46 0.40 11.20 -11.79
CA GLY A 46 1.22 10.38 -12.67
C GLY A 46 1.93 9.27 -11.88
N LEU A 47 2.57 9.62 -10.77
CA LEU A 47 3.17 8.65 -9.86
C LEU A 47 2.13 7.73 -9.23
N TYR A 48 0.97 8.26 -8.83
CA TYR A 48 -0.10 7.45 -8.26
C TYR A 48 -0.65 6.42 -9.26
N ARG A 49 -0.73 6.76 -10.56
CA ARG A 49 -1.10 5.77 -11.60
C ARG A 49 -0.13 4.60 -11.64
N LEU A 50 1.17 4.82 -11.44
CA LEU A 50 2.15 3.72 -11.46
C LEU A 50 2.00 2.75 -10.29
N HIS A 51 1.27 3.13 -9.23
CA HIS A 51 1.00 2.26 -8.07
C HIS A 51 0.34 0.94 -8.46
N HIS A 52 -0.54 0.94 -9.48
CA HIS A 52 -1.20 -0.28 -9.95
C HIS A 52 -0.18 -1.35 -10.43
N ARG A 53 1.00 -0.94 -10.92
CA ARG A 53 2.03 -1.88 -11.39
C ARG A 53 2.64 -2.65 -10.23
N ILE A 54 2.85 -1.95 -9.12
CA ILE A 54 3.37 -2.52 -7.87
C ILE A 54 2.32 -3.47 -7.28
N GLU A 55 1.05 -3.05 -7.23
CA GLU A 55 -0.05 -3.90 -6.77
C GLU A 55 -0.20 -5.17 -7.60
N ASN A 56 -0.12 -5.07 -8.93
CA ASN A 56 -0.16 -6.23 -9.83
C ASN A 56 1.01 -7.20 -9.58
N MET A 57 2.21 -6.68 -9.37
CA MET A 57 3.36 -7.51 -9.00
C MET A 57 3.11 -8.25 -7.67
N PHE A 58 2.59 -7.55 -6.66
CA PHE A 58 2.25 -8.17 -5.38
C PHE A 58 1.10 -9.18 -5.48
N ALA A 59 0.13 -8.96 -6.36
CA ALA A 59 -0.92 -9.95 -6.63
C ALA A 59 -0.30 -11.25 -7.17
N ARG A 60 0.59 -11.15 -8.17
CA ARG A 60 1.31 -12.32 -8.72
C ARG A 60 2.24 -12.98 -7.71
N LEU A 61 2.86 -12.22 -6.82
CA LEU A 61 3.67 -12.77 -5.72
C LEU A 61 2.82 -13.53 -4.70
N LYS A 62 1.58 -13.09 -4.46
CA LYS A 62 0.64 -13.75 -3.53
C LYS A 62 0.05 -15.05 -4.08
N ASP A 63 0.13 -15.31 -5.38
CA ASP A 63 -0.21 -16.64 -5.93
C ASP A 63 0.68 -17.75 -5.34
N TRP A 64 1.88 -17.39 -4.88
CA TRP A 64 2.81 -18.29 -4.23
C TRP A 64 2.42 -18.44 -2.76
N ARG A 65 1.72 -19.53 -2.43
CA ARG A 65 1.18 -19.80 -1.08
C ARG A 65 2.17 -19.61 0.06
N ARG A 66 3.45 -19.90 -0.14
CA ARG A 66 4.52 -19.69 0.87
C ARG A 66 4.74 -18.20 1.18
N ILE A 67 4.69 -17.34 0.17
CA ILE A 67 4.83 -15.88 0.31
C ILE A 67 3.57 -15.28 0.94
N GLU A 68 2.39 -15.71 0.49
CA GLU A 68 1.10 -15.21 1.00
C GLU A 68 0.95 -15.46 2.51
N THR A 69 1.19 -16.68 2.94
CA THR A 69 0.98 -17.12 4.34
C THR A 69 2.12 -16.73 5.27
N ARG A 70 3.26 -16.29 4.74
CA ARG A 70 4.48 -15.97 5.48
C ARG A 70 4.87 -17.06 6.50
N TYR A 71 4.85 -18.33 6.09
CA TYR A 71 5.26 -19.44 6.96
C TYR A 71 6.73 -19.39 7.39
N ASP A 72 7.56 -18.63 6.67
CA ASP A 72 8.98 -18.47 6.97
C ASP A 72 9.17 -17.69 8.29
N ARG A 73 9.61 -18.39 9.34
CA ARG A 73 9.98 -17.79 10.64
C ARG A 73 11.21 -16.87 10.52
N CYS A 74 12.07 -17.10 9.54
CA CYS A 74 13.25 -16.29 9.31
C CYS A 74 12.95 -15.20 8.25
N PRO A 75 13.11 -13.90 8.59
CA PRO A 75 12.83 -12.81 7.66
C PRO A 75 13.76 -12.84 6.43
N ILE A 76 14.98 -13.36 6.57
CA ILE A 76 15.94 -13.50 5.46
C ILE A 76 15.41 -14.51 4.43
N LEU A 77 14.90 -15.66 4.88
CA LEU A 77 14.33 -16.67 3.99
C LEU A 77 13.08 -16.15 3.28
N SER A 78 12.22 -15.42 4.00
CA SER A 78 11.03 -14.78 3.41
C SER A 78 11.42 -13.76 2.33
N LEU A 79 12.45 -12.94 2.58
CA LEU A 79 12.95 -11.98 1.60
C LEU A 79 13.56 -12.65 0.37
N SER A 80 14.39 -13.68 0.56
CA SER A 80 14.97 -14.45 -0.54
C SER A 80 13.90 -15.13 -1.40
N ALA A 81 12.84 -15.67 -0.79
CA ALA A 81 11.71 -16.26 -1.52
C ALA A 81 10.98 -15.22 -2.38
N CYS A 82 10.73 -14.02 -1.84
CA CYS A 82 10.16 -12.91 -2.61
C CYS A 82 11.06 -12.49 -3.77
N ALA A 83 12.38 -12.38 -3.56
CA ALA A 83 13.32 -12.02 -4.61
C ALA A 83 13.34 -13.05 -5.75
N LEU A 84 13.36 -14.35 -5.40
CA LEU A 84 13.30 -15.43 -6.39
C LEU A 84 11.99 -15.41 -7.17
N ALA A 85 10.84 -15.30 -6.49
CA ALA A 85 9.54 -15.27 -7.15
C ALA A 85 9.38 -14.04 -8.05
N THR A 86 9.93 -12.88 -7.65
CA THR A 86 9.89 -11.66 -8.46
C THR A 86 10.67 -11.81 -9.77
N ASN A 87 11.78 -12.55 -9.77
CA ASN A 87 12.58 -12.80 -10.99
C ASN A 87 11.88 -13.72 -12.02
N VAL A 88 10.89 -14.51 -11.58
CA VAL A 88 10.16 -15.46 -12.44
C VAL A 88 8.86 -14.85 -13.02
N ILE A 89 8.36 -13.79 -12.40
CA ILE A 89 7.11 -13.08 -12.73
C ILE A 89 7.34 -12.13 -13.90
#